data_AF-A0A2D0N6I5-F1
#
_entry.id   AF-A0A2D0N6I5-F1
#
_cell.length_a   1.000
_cell.length_b   1.000
_cell.length_c   1.000
_cell.angle_alpha   90.00
_cell.angle_beta   90.00
_cell.angle_gamma   90.00
#
_symmetry.space_group_name_H-M   'P 1'
#
loop_
_entity.id
_entity.type
_entity.pdbx_description
1 polymer ?
#
loop_
_entity_poly.entity_id
_entity_poly.type
_entity_poly.pdbx_seq_one_letter_code
_entity_poly.pdbx_strand_id
1 'polypeptide(L)'
;MSIREQQIKEIRKYLLESGLDIPAVVDDMQDHFCCVIEDSLRAGNSFETAFAEARLLVPPEDIREIQSDTIYYLTIKSKIMHVKGIFLTAFFSVFLYVLGTIIYKFMILSGAGPAGEIRFILQTLGLVVFGFGFLPLLFSFGYKQFVARLQA
;
A
#
# COMPACT_ATOMS: atom_id res chain seq x y z
N MET A 1 -33.23 12.65 10.50
CA MET A 1 -33.35 12.18 11.90
C MET A 1 -31.94 11.80 12.31
N SER A 2 -31.36 12.44 13.32
CA SER A 2 -29.93 12.29 13.67
C SER A 2 -29.78 11.42 14.92
N ILE A 3 -28.80 10.52 14.90
CA ILE A 3 -28.44 9.64 16.02
C ILE A 3 -27.89 10.47 17.19
N ARG A 4 -28.26 10.15 18.43
CA ARG A 4 -27.77 10.84 19.63
C ARG A 4 -26.34 10.43 19.97
N GLU A 5 -25.56 11.33 20.57
CA GLU A 5 -24.16 11.03 20.96
C GLU A 5 -24.00 9.78 21.85
N GLN A 6 -24.98 9.49 22.71
CA GLN A 6 -24.96 8.27 23.53
C GLN A 6 -25.08 6.99 22.69
N GLN A 7 -25.86 7.02 21.62
CA GLN A 7 -26.04 5.90 20.69
C GLN A 7 -24.79 5.70 19.84
N ILE A 8 -24.10 6.77 19.46
CA ILE A 8 -22.79 6.70 18.77
C ILE A 8 -21.75 6.02 19.68
N LYS A 9 -21.73 6.35 20.97
CA LYS A 9 -20.84 5.71 21.94
C LYS A 9 -21.14 4.22 22.10
N GLU A 10 -22.40 3.83 22.05
CA GLU A 10 -22.83 2.43 22.12
C GLU A 10 -22.38 1.64 20.89
N ILE A 11 -22.54 2.20 19.69
CA ILE A 11 -22.04 1.62 18.43
C ILE A 11 -20.52 1.47 18.50
N ARG A 12 -19.79 2.51 18.89
CA ARG A 12 -18.33 2.49 18.99
C ARG A 12 -17.85 1.43 19.98
N LYS A 13 -18.54 1.29 21.13
CA LYS A 13 -18.23 0.26 22.11
C LYS A 13 -18.38 -1.14 21.53
N TYR A 14 -19.48 -1.41 20.81
CA TYR A 14 -19.70 -2.69 20.14
C TYR A 14 -18.61 -3.01 19.09
N LEU A 15 -18.18 -2.02 18.30
CA LEU A 15 -17.11 -2.19 17.31
C LEU A 15 -15.77 -2.57 17.96
N LEU A 16 -15.41 -1.91 19.07
CA LEU A 16 -14.20 -2.24 19.83
C LEU A 16 -14.29 -3.63 20.47
N GLU A 17 -15.44 -3.99 21.05
CA GLU A 17 -15.68 -5.33 21.63
C GLU A 17 -15.67 -6.44 20.56
N SER A 18 -16.01 -6.11 19.32
CA SER A 18 -15.93 -7.03 18.18
C SER A 18 -14.48 -7.31 17.76
N GLY A 19 -13.51 -6.55 18.26
CA GLY A 19 -12.07 -6.78 18.04
C GLY A 19 -11.43 -5.83 17.03
N LEU A 20 -12.07 -4.71 16.70
CA LEU A 20 -11.43 -3.65 15.93
C LEU A 20 -10.41 -2.89 16.78
N ASP A 21 -9.18 -2.76 16.27
CA ASP A 21 -8.09 -2.04 16.90
C ASP A 21 -7.50 -0.92 16.02
N ILE A 22 -7.75 -0.93 14.71
CA ILE A 22 -7.26 0.10 13.78
C ILE A 22 -8.20 1.31 13.84
N PRO A 23 -7.74 2.50 14.29
CA PRO A 23 -8.61 3.66 14.46
C PRO A 23 -9.34 4.08 13.19
N ALA A 24 -8.67 4.05 12.04
CA ALA A 24 -9.28 4.39 10.76
C ALA A 24 -10.44 3.43 10.39
N VAL A 25 -10.26 2.13 10.63
CA VAL A 25 -11.30 1.13 10.34
C VAL A 25 -12.45 1.26 11.34
N VAL A 26 -12.16 1.55 12.62
CA VAL A 26 -13.18 1.84 13.64
C VAL A 26 -14.05 3.02 13.21
N ASP A 27 -13.44 4.11 12.77
CA ASP A 27 -14.16 5.31 12.38
C ASP A 27 -15.00 5.06 11.10
N ASP A 28 -14.43 4.40 10.09
CA ASP A 28 -15.16 4.03 8.86
C ASP A 28 -16.36 3.09 9.15
N MET A 29 -16.18 2.10 10.03
CA MET A 29 -17.26 1.19 10.42
C MET A 29 -18.31 1.88 11.29
N GLN A 30 -17.91 2.80 12.17
CA GLN A 30 -18.84 3.59 12.95
C GLN A 30 -19.74 4.42 12.05
N ASP A 31 -19.17 5.07 11.04
CA ASP A 31 -19.93 5.85 10.05
C ASP A 31 -20.86 4.96 9.22
N HIS A 32 -20.40 3.77 8.82
CA HIS A 32 -21.26 2.81 8.11
C HIS A 32 -22.45 2.35 8.96
N PHE A 33 -22.23 1.98 10.21
CA PHE A 33 -23.29 1.60 11.14
C PHE A 33 -24.27 2.76 11.37
N CYS A 34 -23.76 3.99 11.52
CA CYS A 34 -24.61 5.16 11.67
C CYS A 34 -25.51 5.37 10.44
N CYS A 35 -24.96 5.25 9.22
CA CYS A 35 -25.75 5.35 7.99
C CYS A 35 -26.87 4.29 7.90
N VAL A 36 -26.56 3.02 8.19
CA VAL A 36 -27.55 1.93 8.15
C VAL A 36 -28.66 2.16 9.17
N ILE A 37 -28.30 2.58 10.39
CA ILE A 37 -29.27 2.87 11.45
C ILE A 37 -30.12 4.08 11.08
N GLU A 38 -29.52 5.15 10.53
CA GLU A 38 -30.25 6.33 10.09
C GLU A 38 -31.30 6.01 9.02
N ASP A 39 -30.99 5.10 8.10
CA ASP A 39 -31.94 4.68 7.07
C ASP A 39 -33.10 3.86 7.66
N SER A 40 -32.83 2.96 8.61
CA SER A 40 -33.89 2.22 9.32
C SER A 40 -34.74 3.14 10.21
N LEU A 41 -34.14 4.16 10.84
CA LEU A 41 -34.88 5.20 11.57
C LEU A 41 -35.77 6.05 10.65
N ARG A 42 -35.33 6.37 9.42
CA ARG A 42 -36.14 7.07 8.41
C ARG A 42 -37.34 6.23 7.95
N ALA A 43 -37.22 4.91 7.98
CA ALA A 43 -38.33 4.00 7.72
C ALA A 43 -39.34 3.89 8.89
N GLY A 44 -39.08 4.56 10.01
CA GLY A 44 -39.97 4.62 11.18
C GLY A 44 -39.66 3.57 12.26
N ASN A 45 -38.56 2.83 12.14
CA ASN A 45 -38.15 1.85 13.15
C ASN A 45 -37.55 2.53 14.39
N SER A 46 -37.53 1.81 15.52
CA SER A 46 -36.79 2.27 16.70
C SER A 46 -35.29 2.01 16.55
N PHE A 47 -34.48 2.69 17.37
CA PHE A 47 -33.03 2.51 17.36
C PHE A 47 -32.63 1.09 17.71
N GLU A 48 -33.31 0.44 18.66
CA GLU A 48 -33.00 -0.91 19.11
C GLU A 48 -33.17 -1.92 17.97
N THR A 49 -34.25 -1.78 17.19
CA THR A 49 -34.50 -2.60 16.00
C THR A 49 -33.46 -2.29 14.91
N ALA A 50 -33.22 -1.02 14.62
CA ALA A 50 -32.24 -0.58 13.63
C ALA A 50 -30.81 -1.04 13.97
N PHE A 51 -30.45 -1.03 15.25
CA PHE A 51 -29.14 -1.48 15.72
C PHE A 51 -29.01 -3.00 15.67
N ALA A 52 -30.07 -3.74 16.03
CA ALA A 52 -30.09 -5.19 15.86
C ALA A 52 -29.97 -5.59 14.37
N GLU A 53 -30.67 -4.88 13.48
CA GLU A 53 -30.56 -5.06 12.03
C GLU A 53 -29.15 -4.77 11.53
N ALA A 54 -28.53 -3.65 11.94
CA ALA A 54 -27.17 -3.30 11.54
C ALA A 54 -26.15 -4.37 11.98
N ARG A 55 -26.31 -4.94 13.19
CA ARG A 55 -25.47 -6.02 13.70
C ARG A 55 -25.65 -7.35 12.97
N LEU A 56 -26.82 -7.59 12.38
CA LEU A 56 -27.07 -8.75 11.53
C LEU A 56 -26.51 -8.55 10.12
N LEU A 57 -26.53 -7.30 9.64
CA LEU A 57 -26.03 -6.94 8.32
C LEU A 57 -24.49 -7.02 8.24
N VAL A 58 -23.82 -6.66 9.34
CA VAL A 58 -22.36 -6.68 9.48
C VAL A 58 -22.00 -7.46 10.74
N PRO A 59 -21.95 -8.80 10.67
CA PRO A 59 -21.59 -9.64 11.81
C PRO A 59 -20.12 -9.43 12.22
N PRO A 60 -19.77 -9.73 13.49
CA PRO A 60 -18.41 -9.52 14.03
C PRO A 60 -17.29 -10.20 13.23
N GLU A 61 -17.56 -11.33 12.60
CA GLU A 61 -16.63 -12.05 11.74
C GLU A 61 -16.23 -11.21 10.53
N ASP A 62 -17.20 -10.62 9.84
CA ASP A 62 -16.98 -9.77 8.67
C ASP A 62 -16.20 -8.51 9.05
N ILE A 63 -16.46 -7.96 10.24
CA ILE A 63 -15.73 -6.79 10.78
C ILE A 63 -14.23 -7.11 10.94
N ARG A 64 -13.91 -8.29 11.48
CA ARG A 64 -12.52 -8.73 11.65
C ARG A 64 -11.85 -9.02 10.31
N GLU A 65 -12.58 -9.58 9.36
CA GLU A 65 -12.11 -9.81 7.99
C GLU A 65 -11.71 -8.50 7.33
N ILE A 66 -12.57 -7.46 7.37
CA ILE A 66 -12.29 -6.13 6.83
C ILE A 66 -11.01 -5.53 7.40
N GLN A 67 -10.79 -5.67 8.72
CA GLN A 67 -9.56 -5.20 9.34
C GLN A 67 -8.34 -5.99 8.86
N SER A 68 -8.46 -7.32 8.80
CA SER A 68 -7.38 -8.20 8.34
C SER A 68 -6.98 -7.93 6.88
N ASP A 69 -7.98 -7.70 6.02
CA ASP A 69 -7.79 -7.30 4.64
C ASP A 69 -7.13 -5.94 4.54
N THR A 70 -7.54 -4.98 5.35
CA THR A 70 -6.92 -3.65 5.38
C THR A 70 -5.43 -3.75 5.74
N ILE A 71 -5.07 -4.53 6.76
CA ILE A 71 -3.67 -4.80 7.14
C ILE A 71 -2.93 -5.48 5.98
N TYR A 72 -3.56 -6.50 5.38
CA TYR A 72 -3.00 -7.25 4.27
C TYR A 72 -2.71 -6.34 3.08
N TYR A 73 -3.65 -5.51 2.66
CA TYR A 73 -3.49 -4.57 1.56
C TYR A 73 -2.47 -3.47 1.86
N LEU A 74 -2.45 -2.90 3.06
CA LEU A 74 -1.42 -1.92 3.47
C LEU A 74 -0.02 -2.53 3.42
N THR A 75 0.11 -3.76 3.92
CA THR A 75 1.36 -4.51 3.94
C THR A 75 1.82 -4.88 2.53
N ILE A 76 0.92 -5.42 1.71
CA ILE A 76 1.22 -5.83 0.34
C ILE A 76 1.54 -4.63 -0.54
N LYS A 77 0.79 -3.54 -0.44
CA LYS A 77 1.04 -2.32 -1.22
C LYS A 77 2.45 -1.79 -0.94
N SER A 78 2.85 -1.77 0.33
CA SER A 78 4.22 -1.39 0.73
C SER A 78 5.28 -2.34 0.15
N LYS A 79 5.06 -3.66 0.24
CA LYS A 79 5.96 -4.68 -0.33
C LYS A 79 6.08 -4.56 -1.84
N ILE A 80 4.96 -4.41 -2.56
CA ILE A 80 4.91 -4.24 -4.02
C ILE A 80 5.70 -2.99 -4.43
N MET A 81 5.58 -1.88 -3.69
CA MET A 81 6.29 -0.65 -4.00
C MET A 81 7.81 -0.85 -3.96
N HIS A 82 8.35 -1.52 -2.93
CA HIS A 82 9.78 -1.84 -2.87
C HIS A 82 10.22 -2.74 -4.03
N VAL A 83 9.48 -3.81 -4.32
CA VAL A 83 9.82 -4.74 -5.40
C VAL A 83 9.82 -4.04 -6.76
N LYS A 84 8.84 -3.17 -7.02
CA LYS A 84 8.79 -2.34 -8.24
C LYS A 84 9.99 -1.40 -8.33
N GLY A 85 10.38 -0.75 -7.23
CA GLY A 85 11.54 0.14 -7.19
C GLY A 85 12.85 -0.58 -7.48
N ILE A 86 13.05 -1.77 -6.88
CA ILE A 86 14.20 -2.63 -7.15
C ILE A 86 14.26 -3.01 -8.63
N PHE A 87 13.14 -3.48 -9.19
CA PHE A 87 13.07 -3.87 -10.60
C PHE A 87 13.39 -2.70 -11.53
N LEU A 88 12.78 -1.53 -11.28
CA LEU A 88 12.93 -0.35 -12.14
C LEU A 88 14.37 0.17 -12.14
N THR A 89 14.99 0.28 -10.96
CA THR A 89 16.37 0.75 -10.83
C THR A 89 17.37 -0.23 -11.43
N ALA A 90 17.18 -1.54 -11.23
CA ALA A 90 17.98 -2.57 -11.88
C ALA A 90 17.88 -2.51 -13.41
N PHE A 91 16.64 -2.46 -13.91
CA PHE A 91 16.36 -2.41 -15.34
C PHE A 91 17.00 -1.17 -15.97
N PHE A 92 16.81 0.01 -15.37
CA PHE A 92 17.34 1.26 -15.90
C PHE A 92 18.88 1.27 -15.90
N SER A 93 19.52 0.74 -14.86
CA SER A 93 20.97 0.56 -14.83
C SER A 93 21.48 -0.30 -15.99
N VAL A 94 20.92 -1.50 -16.16
CA VAL A 94 21.33 -2.43 -17.24
C VAL A 94 21.03 -1.82 -18.60
N PHE A 95 19.87 -1.19 -18.76
CA PHE A 95 19.47 -0.51 -19.98
C PHE A 95 20.47 0.56 -20.39
N LEU A 96 20.87 1.45 -19.47
CA LEU A 96 21.87 2.49 -19.74
C LEU A 96 23.23 1.91 -20.16
N TYR A 97 23.66 0.82 -19.50
CA TYR A 97 24.90 0.12 -19.82
C TYR A 97 24.89 -0.49 -21.23
N VAL A 98 23.80 -1.18 -21.58
CA VAL A 98 23.61 -1.81 -22.89
C VAL A 98 23.48 -0.74 -23.97
N LEU A 99 22.67 0.29 -23.73
CA LEU A 99 22.46 1.40 -24.65
C LEU A 99 23.76 2.14 -24.96
N GLY A 100 24.57 2.46 -23.94
CA GLY A 100 25.88 3.07 -24.14
C GLY A 100 26.81 2.22 -25.00
N THR A 101 26.76 0.90 -24.86
CA THR A 101 27.55 -0.04 -25.68
C THR A 101 27.07 -0.10 -27.13
N ILE A 102 25.75 -0.10 -27.35
CA ILE A 102 25.15 -0.11 -28.68
C ILE A 102 25.47 1.18 -29.43
N ILE A 103 25.24 2.34 -28.79
CA ILE A 103 25.53 3.65 -29.37
C ILE A 103 27.02 3.78 -29.72
N TYR A 104 27.91 3.35 -28.82
CA TYR A 104 29.35 3.36 -29.06
C TYR A 104 29.74 2.58 -30.33
N LYS A 105 29.22 1.35 -30.49
CA LYS A 105 29.47 0.53 -31.68
C LYS A 105 28.96 1.19 -32.96
N PHE A 106 27.75 1.75 -32.91
CA PHE A 106 27.13 2.36 -34.08
C PHE A 106 27.86 3.64 -34.53
N MET A 107 28.24 4.51 -33.59
CA MET A 107 28.93 5.77 -33.89
C MET A 107 30.35 5.57 -34.41
N ILE A 108 31.09 4.57 -33.88
CA ILE A 108 32.40 4.22 -34.44
C ILE A 108 32.27 3.70 -35.87
N LEU A 109 31.28 2.84 -36.11
CA LEU A 109 31.07 2.27 -37.45
C LEU A 109 30.68 3.34 -38.48
N SER A 110 29.94 4.37 -38.06
CA SER A 110 29.53 5.48 -38.93
C SER A 110 30.55 6.62 -39.03
N GLY A 111 31.71 6.52 -38.35
CA GLY A 111 32.73 7.56 -38.32
C GLY A 111 32.28 8.85 -37.60
N ALA A 112 31.22 8.78 -36.80
CA ALA A 112 30.57 9.93 -36.19
C ALA A 112 31.19 10.27 -34.82
N GLY A 113 31.86 11.44 -34.73
CA GLY A 113 32.04 12.25 -33.52
C GLY A 113 32.56 11.56 -32.22
N PRO A 114 32.39 12.21 -31.05
CA PRO A 114 32.97 11.78 -29.78
C PRO A 114 32.19 10.61 -29.14
N ALA A 115 32.21 9.44 -29.77
CA ALA A 115 31.52 8.23 -29.30
C ALA A 115 31.97 7.76 -27.89
N GLY A 116 33.23 8.02 -27.53
CA GLY A 116 33.82 7.66 -26.24
C GLY A 116 33.20 8.41 -25.06
N GLU A 117 33.00 9.72 -25.21
CA GLU A 117 32.43 10.59 -24.16
C GLU A 117 30.99 10.20 -23.85
N ILE A 118 30.17 9.96 -24.89
CA ILE A 118 28.76 9.56 -24.73
C ILE A 118 28.67 8.20 -24.02
N ARG A 119 29.52 7.24 -24.40
CA ARG A 119 29.60 5.94 -23.72
C ARG A 119 29.95 6.11 -22.25
N PHE A 120 30.97 6.91 -21.94
CA PHE A 120 31.42 7.13 -20.58
C PHE A 120 30.31 7.72 -19.70
N ILE A 121 29.59 8.72 -20.21
CA ILE A 121 28.47 9.34 -19.49
C ILE A 121 27.35 8.33 -19.21
N LEU A 122 26.88 7.59 -20.22
CA LEU A 122 25.77 6.65 -20.06
C LEU A 122 26.12 5.48 -19.13
N GLN A 123 27.33 4.93 -19.23
CA GLN A 123 27.77 3.84 -18.37
C GLN A 123 28.01 4.30 -16.92
N THR A 124 28.56 5.50 -16.73
CA THR A 124 28.73 6.08 -15.39
C THR A 124 27.37 6.36 -14.74
N LEU A 125 26.40 6.88 -15.50
CA LEU A 125 25.05 7.09 -15.01
C LEU A 125 24.38 5.75 -14.62
N GLY A 126 24.54 4.71 -15.44
CA GLY A 126 24.08 3.36 -15.12
C GLY A 126 24.66 2.85 -13.80
N LEU A 127 25.97 3.02 -13.60
CA LEU A 127 26.65 2.63 -12.36
C LEU A 127 26.14 3.41 -11.14
N VAL A 128 25.88 4.71 -11.29
CA VAL A 128 25.30 5.54 -10.22
C VAL A 128 23.89 5.06 -9.86
N VAL A 129 23.04 4.78 -10.85
CA VAL A 129 21.69 4.22 -10.61
C VAL A 129 21.77 2.84 -9.94
N PHE A 130 22.75 2.01 -10.32
CA PHE A 130 22.98 0.73 -9.65
C PHE A 130 23.40 0.91 -8.18
N GLY A 131 24.41 1.75 -7.94
CA GLY A 131 25.02 1.94 -6.64
C GLY A 131 24.13 2.66 -5.64
N PHE A 132 23.39 3.68 -6.08
CA PHE A 132 22.58 4.54 -5.21
C PHE A 132 21.06 4.31 -5.35
N GLY A 133 20.60 3.66 -6.42
CA GLY A 133 19.20 3.29 -6.59
C GLY A 133 18.96 1.82 -6.22
N PHE A 134 19.54 0.91 -7.00
CA PHE A 134 19.26 -0.52 -6.87
C PHE A 134 19.77 -1.12 -5.55
N LEU A 135 21.06 -0.93 -5.22
CA LEU A 135 21.65 -1.54 -4.02
C LEU A 135 20.96 -1.11 -2.71
N PRO A 136 20.72 0.20 -2.44
CA PRO A 136 20.07 0.60 -1.21
C PRO A 136 18.64 0.07 -1.10
N LEU A 137 17.89 0.06 -2.21
CA LEU A 137 16.54 -0.52 -2.24
C LEU A 137 16.56 -2.02 -1.95
N LEU A 138 17.48 -2.76 -2.57
CA LEU A 138 17.63 -4.20 -2.36
C LEU A 138 17.99 -4.52 -0.90
N PHE A 139 18.97 -3.82 -0.32
CA PHE A 139 19.38 -4.02 1.07
C PHE A 139 18.28 -3.62 2.05
N SER A 140 17.60 -2.50 1.82
CA SER A 140 16.49 -2.06 2.69
C SER A 140 15.34 -3.06 2.69
N PHE A 141 15.01 -3.63 1.53
CA PHE A 141 13.99 -4.67 1.40
C PHE A 141 14.41 -5.96 2.11
N GLY A 142 15.66 -6.41 1.89
CA GLY A 142 16.22 -7.59 2.56
C GLY A 142 16.27 -7.43 4.08
N TYR A 143 16.68 -6.26 4.58
CA TYR A 143 16.71 -5.95 6.01
C TYR A 143 15.31 -6.00 6.63
N LYS A 144 14.31 -5.35 5.99
CA LYS A 144 12.92 -5.39 6.46
C LYS A 144 12.37 -6.81 6.50
N GLN A 145 12.69 -7.62 5.49
CA GLN A 145 12.26 -9.02 5.44
C GLN A 145 12.95 -9.89 6.51
N PHE A 146 14.23 -9.65 6.77
CA PHE A 146 14.98 -10.34 7.81
C PHE A 146 14.42 -10.04 9.20
N VAL A 147 14.19 -8.76 9.51
CA VAL A 147 13.59 -8.34 10.80
C VAL A 147 12.20 -8.94 10.97
N ALA A 148 11.35 -8.90 9.93
CA ALA A 148 10.01 -9.47 9.99
C ALA A 148 10.00 -10.98 10.28
N ARG A 149 11.03 -11.73 9.85
CA ARG A 149 11.18 -13.17 10.16
C ARG A 149 11.62 -13.44 11.59
N LEU A 150 12.29 -12.50 12.25
CA LEU A 150 12.71 -12.64 13.65
C LEU A 150 11.58 -12.33 14.63
N GLN A 151 10.53 -11.64 14.17
CA GLN A 151 9.37 -11.24 14.98
C GLN A 151 8.14 -12.15 14.79
N ALA A 152 8.22 -13.10 13.86
CA ALA A 152 7.18 -14.09 13.57
C ALA A 152 7.48 -15.41 14.29
#